data_AF-A0A4Y6RYZ1-F1
#
_entry.id   AF-A0A4Y6RYZ1-F1
#
_cell.length_a   1.000
_cell.length_b   1.000
_cell.length_c   1.000
_cell.angle_alpha   90.00
_cell.angle_beta   90.00
_cell.angle_gamma   90.00
#
_symmetry.space_group_name_H-M   'P 1'
#
loop_
_entity.id
_entity.type
_entity.pdbx_description
1 polymer ?
#
loop_
_entity_poly.entity_id
_entity_poly.type
_entity_poly.pdbx_seq_one_letter_code
_entity_poly.pdbx_strand_id
1 'polypeptide(L)'
;MTSKSGKTKLTWPKLSGPHICASVGQQSLNLAQKALLGAAKMRGGKLDAAEITAVFEFLAVSQDMFDIFRTNYEACGKIHRKQSFVGANTGFFAMSVLRFLCFDVLRKTFESQINRTDAAWEIEFLQAFSNYICRTADEDFEDSLSAAYRRLAKENGSEITVMTIAHDPAIQEIVRKAVAKFPSEHLDFVNFSNTINKALSDKYETYGPSPIKVSEPVVERFFKALGEPSRSNYFRGQVLS
;
A
#
# COMPACT_ATOMS: atom_id res chain seq x y z
N MET A 1 -33.52 34.39 -1.89
CA MET A 1 -33.23 33.03 -2.37
C MET A 1 -31.95 32.55 -1.72
N THR A 2 -32.06 31.75 -0.66
CA THR A 2 -30.92 31.18 0.07
C THR A 2 -30.34 30.01 -0.71
N SER A 3 -29.17 30.24 -1.33
CA SER A 3 -28.34 29.19 -1.92
C SER A 3 -27.80 28.27 -0.83
N LYS A 4 -28.42 27.09 -0.67
CA LYS A 4 -27.83 25.98 0.09
C LYS A 4 -26.80 25.30 -0.81
N SER A 5 -25.52 25.61 -0.63
CA SER A 5 -24.44 24.79 -1.19
C SER A 5 -24.41 23.46 -0.44
N GLY A 6 -25.16 22.47 -0.94
CA GLY A 6 -24.99 21.09 -0.51
C GLY A 6 -23.59 20.63 -0.89
N LYS A 7 -22.64 20.69 0.06
CA LYS A 7 -21.35 20.01 -0.09
C LYS A 7 -21.66 18.52 -0.21
N THR A 8 -21.60 18.00 -1.42
CA THR A 8 -21.69 16.57 -1.70
C THR A 8 -20.66 15.88 -0.80
N LYS A 9 -21.11 14.97 0.07
CA LYS A 9 -20.23 14.24 0.98
C LYS A 9 -19.22 13.49 0.11
N LEU A 10 -17.94 13.87 0.18
CA LEU A 10 -16.88 13.27 -0.62
C LEU A 10 -16.78 11.78 -0.25
N THR A 11 -17.16 10.90 -1.17
CA THR A 11 -17.04 9.45 -1.01
C THR A 11 -15.73 8.98 -1.62
N TRP A 12 -14.83 8.46 -0.80
CA TRP A 12 -13.57 7.90 -1.26
C TRP A 12 -13.77 6.49 -1.82
N PRO A 13 -13.14 6.15 -2.96
CA PRO A 13 -13.26 4.82 -3.53
C PRO A 13 -12.58 3.80 -2.61
N LYS A 14 -13.20 2.63 -2.49
CA LYS A 14 -12.61 1.45 -1.83
C LYS A 14 -11.38 1.00 -2.62
N LEU A 15 -10.33 0.65 -1.89
CA LEU A 15 -9.11 0.14 -2.51
C LEU A 15 -9.32 -1.30 -2.94
N SER A 16 -8.64 -1.70 -4.01
CA SER A 16 -8.49 -3.11 -4.35
C SER A 16 -7.36 -3.73 -3.54
N GLY A 17 -7.51 -4.96 -3.07
CA GLY A 17 -6.41 -5.70 -2.44
C GLY A 17 -6.87 -6.95 -1.67
N PRO A 18 -5.91 -7.65 -1.03
CA PRO A 18 -6.16 -8.87 -0.26
C PRO A 18 -7.18 -8.72 0.87
N HIS A 19 -7.35 -7.51 1.41
CA HIS A 19 -8.34 -7.19 2.43
C HIS A 19 -9.79 -7.52 2.00
N ILE A 20 -10.08 -7.48 0.69
CA ILE A 20 -11.39 -7.89 0.15
C ILE A 20 -11.59 -9.39 0.38
N CYS A 21 -10.60 -10.22 0.01
CA CYS A 21 -10.63 -11.67 0.23
C CYS A 21 -10.62 -12.01 1.72
N ALA A 22 -9.86 -11.26 2.53
CA ALA A 22 -9.86 -11.42 3.98
C ALA A 22 -11.24 -11.14 4.59
N SER A 23 -11.93 -10.10 4.11
CA SER A 23 -13.29 -9.79 4.56
C SER A 23 -14.29 -10.90 4.22
N VAL A 24 -14.23 -11.45 3.01
CA VAL A 24 -15.10 -12.58 2.60
C VAL A 24 -14.78 -13.84 3.41
N GLY A 25 -13.49 -14.09 3.66
CA GLY A 25 -13.02 -15.16 4.51
C GLY A 25 -13.55 -15.06 5.93
N GLN A 26 -13.49 -13.86 6.54
CA GLN A 26 -14.03 -13.62 7.88
C GLN A 26 -15.55 -13.84 7.93
N GLN A 27 -16.29 -13.40 6.91
CA GLN A 27 -17.73 -13.65 6.81
C GLN A 27 -18.05 -15.15 6.74
N SER A 28 -17.21 -15.91 6.01
CA SER A 28 -17.33 -17.35 5.86
C SER A 28 -17.03 -18.08 7.18
N LEU A 29 -15.99 -17.66 7.90
CA LEU A 29 -15.66 -18.16 9.23
C LEU A 29 -16.80 -17.91 10.23
N ASN A 30 -17.37 -16.70 10.23
CA ASN A 30 -18.50 -16.36 11.10
C ASN A 30 -19.74 -17.22 10.79
N LEU A 31 -20.00 -17.50 9.50
CA LEU A 31 -21.11 -18.37 9.10
C LEU A 31 -20.88 -19.82 9.53
N ALA A 32 -19.66 -20.33 9.33
CA ALA A 32 -19.27 -21.67 9.76
C ALA A 32 -19.35 -21.84 11.29
N GLN A 33 -18.92 -20.84 12.06
CA GLN A 33 -19.05 -20.82 13.52
C GLN A 33 -20.53 -20.91 13.93
N LYS A 34 -21.39 -20.07 13.35
CA LYS A 34 -22.84 -20.07 13.64
C LYS A 34 -23.48 -21.42 13.29
N ALA A 35 -23.11 -22.00 12.15
CA ALA A 35 -23.60 -23.30 11.73
C ALA A 35 -23.17 -24.42 12.69
N LEU A 36 -21.91 -24.40 13.14
CA LEU A 36 -21.38 -25.40 14.07
C LEU A 36 -22.01 -25.28 15.46
N LEU A 37 -22.17 -24.06 15.99
CA LEU A 37 -22.90 -23.80 17.23
C LEU A 37 -24.35 -24.30 17.16
N GLY A 38 -25.03 -24.03 16.04
CA GLY A 38 -26.38 -24.52 15.79
C GLY A 38 -26.45 -26.05 15.75
N ALA A 39 -25.52 -26.69 15.04
CA ALA A 39 -25.43 -28.15 14.95
C ALA A 39 -25.14 -28.80 16.31
N ALA A 40 -24.20 -28.26 17.10
CA ALA A 40 -23.87 -28.75 18.43
C ALA A 40 -25.09 -28.70 19.36
N LYS A 41 -25.84 -27.58 19.35
CA LYS A 41 -27.07 -27.41 20.12
C LYS A 41 -28.18 -28.38 19.70
N MET A 42 -28.37 -28.59 18.39
CA MET A 42 -29.46 -29.43 17.87
C MET A 42 -29.17 -30.93 17.96
N ARG A 43 -27.90 -31.34 17.84
CA ARG A 43 -27.51 -32.75 17.69
C ARG A 43 -26.84 -33.33 18.94
N GLY A 44 -26.79 -32.58 20.04
CA GLY A 44 -26.16 -33.02 21.29
C GLY A 44 -24.64 -33.17 21.15
N GLY A 45 -23.99 -32.20 20.51
CA GLY A 45 -22.54 -32.18 20.37
C GLY A 45 -21.82 -32.10 21.73
N LYS A 46 -20.62 -32.66 21.80
CA LYS A 46 -19.78 -32.62 23.02
C LYS A 46 -18.97 -31.32 23.16
N LEU A 47 -18.79 -30.60 22.05
CA LEU A 47 -18.09 -29.32 22.05
C LEU A 47 -19.03 -28.24 22.56
N ASP A 48 -18.59 -27.47 23.55
CA ASP A 48 -19.33 -26.33 24.05
C ASP A 48 -19.13 -25.08 23.16
N ALA A 49 -19.93 -24.05 23.43
CA ALA A 49 -19.89 -22.82 22.64
C ALA A 49 -18.55 -22.06 22.78
N ALA A 50 -17.87 -22.20 23.93
CA ALA A 50 -16.62 -21.51 24.20
C ALA A 50 -15.47 -22.17 23.43
N GLU A 51 -15.41 -23.50 23.40
CA GLU A 51 -14.44 -24.28 22.62
C GLU A 51 -14.57 -23.97 21.12
N ILE A 52 -15.79 -23.98 20.60
CA ILE A 52 -16.06 -23.62 19.20
C ILE A 52 -15.60 -22.19 18.93
N THR A 53 -15.93 -21.24 19.81
CA THR A 53 -15.56 -19.84 19.63
C THR A 53 -14.05 -19.65 19.66
N ALA A 54 -13.35 -20.28 20.59
CA ALA A 54 -11.90 -20.20 20.70
C ALA A 54 -11.18 -20.68 19.43
N VAL A 55 -11.65 -21.76 18.81
CA VAL A 55 -11.08 -22.26 17.53
C VAL A 55 -11.27 -21.24 16.41
N PHE A 56 -12.47 -20.67 16.28
CA PHE A 56 -12.74 -19.71 15.21
C PHE A 56 -12.04 -18.36 15.44
N GLU A 57 -11.89 -17.92 16.69
CA GLU A 57 -11.08 -16.77 17.05
C GLU A 57 -9.61 -16.99 16.71
N PHE A 58 -9.06 -18.17 17.05
CA PHE A 58 -7.70 -18.56 16.68
C PHE A 58 -7.48 -18.52 15.16
N LEU A 59 -8.41 -19.10 14.38
CA LEU A 59 -8.34 -19.08 12.92
C LEU A 59 -8.45 -17.66 12.34
N ALA A 60 -9.36 -16.83 12.88
CA ALA A 60 -9.58 -15.47 12.42
C ALA A 60 -8.38 -14.54 12.64
N VAL A 61 -7.51 -14.85 13.60
CA VAL A 61 -6.30 -14.05 13.89
C VAL A 61 -5.02 -14.64 13.31
N SER A 62 -5.09 -15.82 12.68
CA SER A 62 -3.91 -16.48 12.11
C SER A 62 -3.33 -15.70 10.94
N GLN A 63 -2.00 -15.51 10.96
CA GLN A 63 -1.25 -14.91 9.86
C GLN A 63 -1.40 -15.74 8.57
N ASP A 64 -1.38 -17.06 8.69
CA ASP A 64 -1.51 -17.99 7.56
C ASP A 64 -2.81 -17.77 6.79
N MET A 65 -3.89 -17.42 7.51
CA MET A 65 -5.17 -17.12 6.87
C MET A 65 -5.09 -15.88 5.98
N PHE A 66 -4.42 -14.82 6.41
CA PHE A 66 -4.22 -13.64 5.58
C PHE A 66 -3.36 -13.95 4.35
N ASP A 67 -2.32 -14.77 4.51
CA ASP A 67 -1.46 -15.19 3.40
C ASP A 67 -2.20 -16.09 2.39
N ILE A 68 -3.11 -16.94 2.84
CA ILE A 68 -4.04 -17.68 1.98
C ILE A 68 -4.92 -16.70 1.19
N PHE A 69 -5.50 -15.69 1.83
CA PHE A 69 -6.34 -14.70 1.15
C PHE A 69 -5.57 -13.85 0.14
N ARG A 70 -4.32 -13.48 0.45
CA ARG A 70 -3.41 -12.82 -0.49
C ARG A 70 -3.13 -13.70 -1.70
N THR A 71 -2.79 -14.96 -1.49
CA THR A 71 -2.54 -15.93 -2.56
C THR A 71 -3.77 -16.11 -3.45
N ASN A 72 -4.96 -16.22 -2.85
CA ASN A 72 -6.23 -16.32 -3.58
C ASN A 72 -6.53 -15.05 -4.38
N TYR A 73 -6.28 -13.87 -3.80
CA TYR A 73 -6.43 -12.59 -4.50
C TYR A 73 -5.56 -12.52 -5.76
N GLU A 74 -4.30 -12.95 -5.66
CA GLU A 74 -3.37 -13.00 -6.79
C GLU A 74 -3.82 -14.01 -7.86
N ALA A 75 -4.29 -15.19 -7.44
CA ALA A 75 -4.83 -16.21 -8.34
C ALA A 75 -6.08 -15.74 -9.09
N CYS A 76 -7.05 -15.15 -8.39
CA CYS A 76 -8.22 -14.52 -8.97
C CYS A 76 -7.82 -13.44 -9.98
N GLY A 77 -6.79 -12.67 -9.66
CA GLY A 77 -6.29 -11.63 -10.53
C GLY A 77 -5.80 -12.13 -11.88
N LYS A 78 -4.97 -13.18 -11.86
CA LYS A 78 -4.45 -13.86 -13.06
C LYS A 78 -5.58 -14.39 -13.94
N ILE A 79 -6.62 -14.96 -13.34
CA ILE A 79 -7.78 -15.53 -14.06
C ILE A 79 -8.63 -14.42 -14.70
N HIS A 80 -9.01 -13.40 -13.93
CA HIS A 80 -10.04 -12.45 -14.36
C HIS A 80 -9.54 -11.32 -15.26
N ARG A 81 -8.29 -10.89 -15.12
CA ARG A 81 -7.75 -9.78 -15.93
C ARG A 81 -6.77 -10.20 -17.01
N LYS A 82 -6.42 -11.49 -17.09
CA LYS A 82 -5.32 -12.00 -17.95
C LYS A 82 -4.02 -11.20 -17.79
N GLN A 83 -3.89 -10.54 -16.65
CA GLN A 83 -2.75 -9.74 -16.24
C GLN A 83 -2.42 -10.25 -14.85
N SER A 84 -1.14 -10.35 -14.54
CA SER A 84 -0.72 -10.38 -13.15
C SER A 84 -1.33 -9.13 -12.51
N PHE A 85 -2.26 -9.29 -11.57
CA PHE A 85 -2.52 -8.19 -10.63
C PHE A 85 -1.16 -7.80 -10.06
N VAL A 86 -0.92 -6.51 -9.82
CA VAL A 86 0.26 -6.09 -9.07
C VAL A 86 0.26 -6.93 -7.81
N GLY A 87 1.19 -7.89 -7.73
CA GLY A 87 1.15 -8.95 -6.71
C GLY A 87 1.07 -8.25 -5.38
N ALA A 88 0.06 -8.55 -4.57
CA ALA A 88 -0.18 -7.81 -3.33
C ALA A 88 0.76 -8.29 -2.22
N ASN A 89 2.05 -8.35 -2.56
CA ASN A 89 3.18 -8.70 -1.72
C ASN A 89 3.57 -7.51 -0.82
N THR A 90 4.61 -7.69 -0.02
CA THR A 90 5.12 -6.65 0.89
C THR A 90 5.44 -5.35 0.14
N GLY A 91 6.13 -5.45 -1.00
CA GLY A 91 6.45 -4.30 -1.86
C GLY A 91 5.23 -3.55 -2.39
N PHE A 92 4.10 -4.22 -2.65
CA PHE A 92 2.87 -3.55 -3.10
C PHE A 92 2.32 -2.54 -2.09
N PHE A 93 2.38 -2.86 -0.79
CA PHE A 93 1.90 -1.95 0.25
C PHE A 93 2.81 -0.75 0.40
N ALA A 94 4.13 -0.97 0.43
CA ALA A 94 5.10 0.10 0.46
C ALA A 94 4.97 1.03 -0.75
N MET A 95 4.88 0.48 -1.96
CA MET A 95 4.64 1.26 -3.18
C MET A 95 3.33 2.05 -3.13
N SER A 96 2.25 1.46 -2.61
CA SER A 96 0.95 2.13 -2.50
C SER A 96 1.00 3.31 -1.53
N VAL A 97 1.63 3.13 -0.38
CA VAL A 97 1.81 4.17 0.63
C VAL A 97 2.72 5.28 0.11
N LEU A 98 3.84 4.94 -0.51
CA LEU A 98 4.74 5.91 -1.16
C LEU A 98 4.02 6.68 -2.27
N ARG A 99 3.18 6.00 -3.06
CA ARG A 99 2.35 6.67 -4.06
C ARG A 99 1.43 7.69 -3.42
N PHE A 100 0.70 7.34 -2.35
CA PHE A 100 -0.16 8.32 -1.67
C PHE A 100 0.62 9.49 -1.08
N LEU A 101 1.85 9.25 -0.63
CA LEU A 101 2.74 10.29 -0.12
C LEU A 101 3.14 11.30 -1.22
N CYS A 102 3.52 10.81 -2.41
CA CYS A 102 4.25 11.63 -3.39
C CYS A 102 3.61 11.78 -4.77
N PHE A 103 2.46 11.16 -5.08
CA PHE A 103 1.92 11.07 -6.45
C PHE A 103 1.81 12.41 -7.19
N ASP A 104 1.26 13.44 -6.54
CA ASP A 104 1.11 14.77 -7.13
C ASP A 104 2.45 15.46 -7.38
N VAL A 105 3.42 15.30 -6.48
CA VAL A 105 4.78 15.85 -6.63
C VAL A 105 5.57 15.08 -7.68
N LEU A 106 5.45 13.75 -7.69
CA LEU A 106 6.11 12.86 -8.65
C LEU A 106 5.70 13.23 -10.07
N ARG A 107 4.39 13.30 -10.35
CA ARG A 107 3.90 13.61 -11.70
C ARG A 107 4.28 14.98 -12.17
N LYS A 108 4.28 15.97 -11.28
CA LYS A 108 4.68 17.33 -11.60
C LYS A 108 6.18 17.44 -11.86
N THR A 109 7.00 16.74 -11.09
CA THR A 109 8.46 16.84 -11.17
C THR A 109 9.03 16.07 -12.35
N PHE A 110 8.44 14.91 -12.66
CA PHE A 110 8.89 13.99 -13.70
C PHE A 110 7.96 13.93 -14.91
N GLU A 111 7.14 14.98 -15.13
CA GLU A 111 6.18 15.06 -16.23
C GLU A 111 6.83 14.76 -17.59
N SER A 112 8.03 15.30 -17.84
CA SER A 112 8.73 15.08 -19.10
C SER A 112 9.16 13.63 -19.30
N GLN A 113 9.54 12.91 -18.25
CA GLN A 113 9.91 11.50 -18.33
C GLN A 113 8.66 10.67 -18.59
N ILE A 114 7.60 10.89 -17.80
CA ILE A 114 6.33 10.16 -17.88
C ILE A 114 5.70 10.31 -19.27
N ASN A 115 5.70 11.53 -19.84
CA ASN A 115 5.13 11.79 -21.16
C ASN A 115 5.93 11.16 -22.31
N ARG A 116 7.17 10.72 -22.07
CA ARG A 116 8.04 10.06 -23.06
C ARG A 116 8.02 8.54 -22.93
N THR A 117 7.23 8.00 -22.00
CA THR A 117 7.15 6.58 -21.67
C THR A 117 5.69 6.13 -21.59
N ASP A 118 5.46 5.00 -20.92
CA ASP A 118 4.14 4.50 -20.57
C ASP A 118 3.85 4.67 -19.06
N ALA A 119 2.68 4.20 -18.63
CA ALA A 119 2.27 4.21 -17.24
C ALA A 119 3.13 3.30 -16.33
N ALA A 120 3.97 2.42 -16.88
CA ALA A 120 4.85 1.57 -16.08
C ALA A 120 6.00 2.37 -15.46
N TRP A 121 6.36 3.53 -16.02
CA TRP A 121 7.47 4.35 -15.50
C TRP A 121 7.25 4.75 -14.04
N GLU A 122 6.04 5.18 -13.69
CA GLU A 122 5.69 5.53 -12.31
C GLU A 122 5.80 4.32 -11.37
N ILE A 123 5.45 3.13 -11.87
CA ILE A 123 5.51 1.87 -11.11
C ILE A 123 6.97 1.52 -10.83
N GLU A 124 7.83 1.54 -11.84
CA GLU A 124 9.27 1.26 -11.67
C GLU A 124 9.94 2.29 -10.76
N PHE A 125 9.57 3.57 -10.87
CA PHE A 125 10.05 4.62 -9.97
C PHE A 125 9.67 4.31 -8.52
N LEU A 126 8.40 4.01 -8.24
CA LEU A 126 7.92 3.73 -6.89
C LEU A 126 8.52 2.45 -6.32
N GLN A 127 8.74 1.44 -7.16
CA GLN A 127 9.39 0.19 -6.74
C GLN A 127 10.85 0.42 -6.38
N ALA A 128 11.58 1.17 -7.21
CA ALA A 128 12.95 1.55 -6.92
C ALA A 128 13.06 2.48 -5.70
N PHE A 129 12.07 3.36 -5.47
CA PHE A 129 11.98 4.17 -4.27
C PHE A 129 11.76 3.30 -3.02
N SER A 130 10.81 2.35 -3.05
CA SER A 130 10.61 1.38 -1.96
C SER A 130 11.92 0.65 -1.63
N ASN A 131 12.55 0.08 -2.65
CA ASN A 131 13.82 -0.64 -2.50
C ASN A 131 14.95 0.22 -1.93
N TYR A 132 15.01 1.50 -2.33
CA TYR A 132 16.00 2.44 -1.80
C TYR A 132 15.78 2.62 -0.30
N ILE A 133 14.56 2.95 0.12
CA ILE A 133 14.21 3.17 1.53
C ILE A 133 14.45 1.93 2.39
N CYS A 134 14.07 0.75 1.89
CA CYS A 134 14.36 -0.50 2.59
C CYS A 134 15.87 -0.72 2.83
N ARG A 135 16.73 -0.24 1.93
CA ARG A 135 18.19 -0.44 2.06
C ARG A 135 18.88 0.64 2.86
N THR A 136 18.40 1.87 2.81
CA THR A 136 19.12 3.04 3.32
C THR A 136 18.51 3.65 4.56
N ALA A 137 17.21 3.45 4.79
CA ALA A 137 16.48 4.04 5.89
C ALA A 137 16.07 3.03 6.95
N ASP A 138 15.45 1.93 6.54
CA ASP A 138 14.84 0.94 7.45
C ASP A 138 14.60 -0.40 6.74
N GLU A 139 15.39 -1.43 7.09
CA GLU A 139 15.29 -2.79 6.50
C GLU A 139 13.94 -3.45 6.77
N ASP A 140 13.27 -3.06 7.87
CA ASP A 140 11.97 -3.59 8.27
C ASP A 140 10.79 -2.78 7.71
N PHE A 141 11.04 -1.77 6.86
CA PHE A 141 10.01 -0.85 6.36
C PHE A 141 8.83 -1.57 5.68
N GLU A 142 9.13 -2.47 4.75
CA GLU A 142 8.12 -3.22 4.01
C GLU A 142 7.33 -4.18 4.90
N ASP A 143 8.01 -4.88 5.81
CA ASP A 143 7.40 -5.83 6.72
C ASP A 143 6.53 -5.14 7.77
N SER A 144 7.00 -4.01 8.30
CA SER A 144 6.25 -3.17 9.24
C SER A 144 5.00 -2.57 8.59
N LEU A 145 5.10 -2.06 7.36
CA LEU A 145 3.93 -1.57 6.62
C LEU A 145 2.95 -2.70 6.29
N SER A 146 3.45 -3.87 5.89
CA SER A 146 2.62 -5.04 5.63
C SER A 146 1.90 -5.51 6.90
N ALA A 147 2.55 -5.52 8.05
CA ALA A 147 1.93 -5.83 9.34
C ALA A 147 0.85 -4.80 9.72
N ALA A 148 1.15 -3.50 9.60
CA ALA A 148 0.18 -2.44 9.87
C ALA A 148 -1.03 -2.52 8.94
N TYR A 149 -0.82 -2.81 7.67
CA TYR A 149 -1.90 -3.01 6.70
C TYR A 149 -2.75 -4.24 7.02
N ARG A 150 -2.14 -5.37 7.40
CA ARG A 150 -2.86 -6.58 7.83
C ARG A 150 -3.79 -6.30 9.01
N ARG A 151 -3.31 -5.55 10.00
CA ARG A 151 -4.14 -5.09 11.11
C ARG A 151 -5.31 -4.23 10.60
N LEU A 152 -5.03 -3.25 9.76
CA LEU A 152 -6.06 -2.37 9.18
C LEU A 152 -7.11 -3.15 8.39
N ALA A 153 -6.69 -4.18 7.63
CA ALA A 153 -7.54 -5.07 6.86
C ALA A 153 -8.46 -5.91 7.74
N LYS A 154 -7.97 -6.36 8.90
CA LYS A 154 -8.78 -7.07 9.89
C LYS A 154 -9.84 -6.17 10.51
N GLU A 155 -9.51 -4.91 10.78
CA GLU A 155 -10.42 -3.95 11.41
C GLU A 155 -11.50 -3.42 10.44
N ASN A 156 -11.12 -3.17 9.19
CA ASN A 156 -11.98 -2.47 8.22
C ASN A 156 -12.53 -3.37 7.11
N GLY A 157 -12.00 -4.59 6.96
CA GLY A 157 -12.42 -5.51 5.91
C GLY A 157 -12.34 -4.87 4.51
N SER A 158 -13.41 -5.03 3.73
CA SER A 158 -13.54 -4.47 2.38
C SER A 158 -13.79 -2.95 2.31
N GLU A 159 -13.87 -2.27 3.46
CA GLU A 159 -14.13 -0.82 3.53
C GLU A 159 -12.86 0.04 3.52
N ILE A 160 -11.68 -0.56 3.35
CA ILE A 160 -10.42 0.20 3.27
C ILE A 160 -10.46 1.16 2.09
N THR A 161 -10.14 2.43 2.38
CA THR A 161 -9.93 3.49 1.40
C THR A 161 -8.53 4.09 1.56
N VAL A 162 -8.14 4.98 0.65
CA VAL A 162 -6.92 5.80 0.80
C VAL A 162 -6.93 6.59 2.11
N MET A 163 -8.10 7.06 2.56
CA MET A 163 -8.21 7.81 3.80
C MET A 163 -8.02 6.92 5.01
N THR A 164 -8.53 5.68 4.97
CA THR A 164 -8.33 4.70 6.05
C THR A 164 -6.83 4.46 6.29
N ILE A 165 -6.05 4.31 5.21
CA ILE A 165 -4.59 4.19 5.29
C ILE A 165 -3.96 5.49 5.80
N ALA A 166 -4.36 6.63 5.26
CA ALA A 166 -3.77 7.92 5.61
C ALA A 166 -4.04 8.36 7.06
N HIS A 167 -5.10 7.87 7.69
CA HIS A 167 -5.44 8.15 9.09
C HIS A 167 -4.87 7.13 10.07
N ASP A 168 -4.28 6.03 9.59
CA ASP A 168 -3.79 4.99 10.46
C ASP A 168 -2.51 5.46 11.20
N PRO A 169 -2.51 5.58 12.53
CA PRO A 169 -1.38 6.14 13.26
C PRO A 169 -0.12 5.28 13.15
N ALA A 170 -0.26 3.95 13.01
CA ALA A 170 0.88 3.06 12.87
C ALA A 170 1.55 3.24 11.50
N ILE A 171 0.76 3.30 10.42
CA ILE A 171 1.29 3.60 9.08
C ILE A 171 1.92 4.99 9.05
N GLN A 172 1.29 6.00 9.65
CA GLN A 172 1.85 7.35 9.74
C GLN A 172 3.21 7.35 10.44
N GLU A 173 3.35 6.64 11.55
CA GLU A 173 4.61 6.56 12.30
C GLU A 173 5.71 5.83 11.52
N ILE A 174 5.39 4.71 10.88
CA ILE A 174 6.35 3.99 10.03
C ILE A 174 6.86 4.90 8.91
N VAL A 175 5.94 5.61 8.24
CA VAL A 175 6.32 6.53 7.16
C VAL A 175 7.09 7.74 7.68
N ARG A 176 6.72 8.31 8.83
CA ARG A 176 7.43 9.44 9.44
C ARG A 176 8.89 9.09 9.74
N LYS A 177 9.14 7.90 10.28
CA LYS A 177 10.51 7.40 10.50
C LYS A 177 11.30 7.27 9.20
N ALA A 178 10.68 6.70 8.16
CA ALA A 178 11.31 6.55 6.85
C ALA A 178 11.61 7.92 6.19
N VAL A 179 10.69 8.87 6.29
CA VAL A 179 10.83 10.24 5.78
C VAL A 179 12.05 10.95 6.37
N ALA A 180 12.31 10.78 7.67
CA ALA A 180 13.46 11.40 8.34
C ALA A 180 14.82 10.94 7.76
N LYS A 181 14.82 9.90 6.92
CA LYS A 181 15.98 9.33 6.23
C LYS A 181 15.94 9.53 4.72
N PHE A 182 15.01 10.34 4.22
CA PHE A 182 14.96 10.64 2.80
C PHE A 182 16.22 11.40 2.37
N PRO A 183 16.63 11.26 1.09
CA PRO A 183 17.75 11.99 0.52
C PRO A 183 17.70 13.47 0.86
N SER A 184 18.81 13.97 1.43
CA SER A 184 18.92 15.37 1.86
C SER A 184 20.21 16.03 1.37
N GLU A 185 21.23 15.23 1.04
CA GLU A 185 22.51 15.71 0.55
C GLU A 185 22.77 15.26 -0.90
N HIS A 186 23.76 15.90 -1.54
CA HIS A 186 24.09 15.63 -2.94
C HIS A 186 24.38 14.14 -3.20
N LEU A 187 25.14 13.49 -2.31
CA LEU A 187 25.48 12.07 -2.44
C LEU A 187 24.23 11.18 -2.36
N ASP A 188 23.25 11.53 -1.52
CA ASP A 188 21.99 10.79 -1.44
C ASP A 188 21.20 10.90 -2.74
N PHE A 189 21.16 12.10 -3.34
CA PHE A 189 20.48 12.31 -4.62
C PHE A 189 21.13 11.51 -5.75
N VAL A 190 22.46 11.39 -5.76
CA VAL A 190 23.21 10.52 -6.69
C VAL A 190 22.85 9.04 -6.47
N ASN A 191 22.86 8.58 -5.23
CA ASN A 191 22.54 7.19 -4.91
C ASN A 191 21.09 6.84 -5.27
N PHE A 192 20.17 7.76 -5.00
CA PHE A 192 18.78 7.63 -5.37
C PHE A 192 18.59 7.65 -6.89
N SER A 193 19.16 8.62 -7.61
CA SER A 193 19.06 8.72 -9.08
C SER A 193 19.60 7.44 -9.74
N ASN A 194 20.73 6.91 -9.27
CA ASN A 194 21.29 5.65 -9.75
C ASN A 194 20.38 4.45 -9.49
N THR A 195 19.75 4.40 -8.32
CA THR A 195 18.80 3.32 -7.98
C THR A 195 17.58 3.33 -8.89
N ILE A 196 16.99 4.52 -9.10
CA ILE A 196 15.87 4.71 -10.03
C ILE A 196 16.29 4.37 -11.46
N ASN A 197 17.41 4.93 -11.93
CA ASN A 197 17.89 4.74 -13.30
C ASN A 197 18.25 3.30 -13.61
N LYS A 198 18.74 2.55 -12.63
CA LYS A 198 18.97 1.11 -12.78
C LYS A 198 17.66 0.37 -13.06
N ALA A 199 16.63 0.58 -12.23
CA ALA A 199 15.32 -0.05 -12.45
C ALA A 199 14.71 0.33 -13.80
N LEU A 200 14.82 1.60 -14.21
CA LEU A 200 14.36 2.06 -15.51
C LEU A 200 15.17 1.45 -16.67
N SER A 201 16.49 1.33 -16.54
CA SER A 201 17.34 0.68 -17.54
C SER A 201 17.00 -0.81 -17.67
N ASP A 202 16.80 -1.51 -16.56
CA ASP A 202 16.45 -2.92 -16.55
C ASP A 202 15.06 -3.14 -17.20
N LYS A 203 14.11 -2.25 -16.94
CA LYS A 203 12.75 -2.33 -17.51
C LYS A 203 12.69 -2.04 -19.02
N TYR A 204 13.32 -0.95 -19.45
CA TYR A 204 13.20 -0.42 -20.80
C TYR A 204 14.39 -0.79 -21.70
N GLU A 205 15.33 -1.59 -21.19
CA GLU A 205 16.56 -2.01 -21.87
C GLU A 205 17.41 -0.82 -22.37
N THR A 206 17.39 0.30 -21.64
CA THR A 206 18.09 1.54 -22.01
C THR A 206 19.37 1.75 -21.20
N TYR A 207 20.43 1.04 -21.54
CA TYR A 207 21.70 1.05 -20.79
C TYR A 207 22.63 2.25 -21.09
N GLY A 208 22.17 3.25 -21.86
CA GLY A 208 22.90 4.50 -22.17
C GLY A 208 22.17 5.77 -21.72
N PRO A 209 22.57 6.97 -22.22
CA PRO A 209 21.81 8.19 -22.04
C PRO A 209 20.38 8.02 -22.58
N SER A 210 19.38 8.36 -21.78
CA SER A 210 17.98 8.20 -22.17
C SER A 210 17.14 9.34 -21.58
N PRO A 211 16.17 9.88 -22.34
CA PRO A 211 15.29 10.94 -21.87
C PRO A 211 14.32 10.50 -20.76
N ILE A 212 14.24 9.19 -20.49
CA ILE A 212 13.37 8.60 -19.46
C ILE A 212 14.06 8.53 -18.10
N LYS A 213 15.39 8.72 -18.06
CA LYS A 213 16.19 8.68 -16.85
C LYS A 213 16.03 9.97 -16.04
N VAL A 214 16.29 9.85 -14.74
CA VAL A 214 16.26 10.95 -13.79
C VAL A 214 17.68 11.43 -13.51
N SER A 215 17.84 12.73 -13.27
CA SER A 215 19.13 13.32 -12.86
C SER A 215 19.03 13.88 -11.45
N GLU A 216 20.18 14.04 -10.79
CA GLU A 216 20.29 14.50 -9.41
C GLU A 216 19.57 15.83 -9.18
N PRO A 217 19.70 16.87 -10.04
CA PRO A 217 18.99 18.13 -9.82
C PRO A 217 17.46 17.98 -9.87
N VAL A 218 16.94 17.01 -10.64
CA VAL A 218 15.50 16.74 -10.70
C VAL A 218 15.05 15.98 -9.46
N VAL A 219 15.85 15.02 -8.98
CA VAL A 219 15.63 14.29 -7.73
C VAL A 219 15.65 15.24 -6.52
N GLU A 220 16.61 16.16 -6.46
CA GLU A 220 16.66 17.18 -5.41
C GLU A 220 15.39 18.04 -5.41
N ARG A 221 14.92 18.49 -6.58
CA ARG A 221 13.65 19.22 -6.70
C ARG A 221 12.46 18.39 -6.24
N PHE A 222 12.46 17.09 -6.51
CA PHE A 222 11.42 16.17 -6.06
C PHE A 222 11.34 16.12 -4.52
N PHE A 223 12.47 15.88 -3.84
CA PHE A 223 12.49 15.81 -2.37
C PHE A 223 12.23 17.16 -1.70
N LYS A 224 12.72 18.27 -2.28
CA LYS A 224 12.36 19.63 -1.82
C LYS A 224 10.86 19.88 -1.92
N ALA A 225 10.26 19.58 -3.08
CA ALA A 225 8.82 19.76 -3.29
C ALA A 225 7.98 18.81 -2.42
N LEU A 226 8.52 17.63 -2.07
CA LEU A 226 7.88 16.72 -1.14
C LEU A 226 7.78 17.37 0.25
N GLY A 227 8.85 18.00 0.73
CA GLY A 227 8.88 18.70 2.03
C GLY A 227 8.13 20.04 2.09
N GLU A 228 7.57 20.55 0.99
CA GLU A 228 6.88 21.86 0.96
C GLU A 228 5.46 21.79 1.60
N PRO A 229 5.20 22.49 2.73
CA PRO A 229 3.90 22.43 3.40
C PRO A 229 2.74 22.95 2.53
N SER A 230 3.02 23.95 1.70
CA SER A 230 2.02 24.55 0.79
C SER A 230 1.53 23.62 -0.32
N ARG A 231 2.24 22.51 -0.56
CA ARG A 231 1.90 21.50 -1.56
C ARG A 231 1.52 20.16 -0.93
N SER A 232 1.29 20.15 0.38
CA SER A 232 1.07 18.93 1.13
C SER A 232 -0.35 18.40 0.92
N ASN A 233 -0.47 17.19 0.40
CA ASN A 233 -1.74 16.46 0.45
C ASN A 233 -2.06 16.04 1.90
N TYR A 234 -3.26 15.51 2.13
CA TYR A 234 -3.70 15.15 3.49
C TYR A 234 -2.70 14.22 4.19
N PHE A 235 -2.33 13.11 3.55
CA PHE A 235 -1.43 12.13 4.16
C PHE A 235 -0.05 12.71 4.43
N ARG A 236 0.49 13.45 3.46
CA ARG A 236 1.77 14.15 3.59
C ARG A 236 1.75 15.14 4.75
N GLY A 237 0.62 15.82 4.98
CA GLY A 237 0.45 16.78 6.06
C GLY A 237 0.37 16.15 7.45
N GLN A 238 0.27 14.82 7.55
CA GLN A 238 0.32 14.09 8.82
C GLN A 238 1.71 13.52 9.12
N VAL A 239 2.50 13.24 8.08
CA VAL A 239 3.79 12.53 8.21
C VAL A 239 5.01 13.42 7.97
N LEU A 240 4.85 14.59 7.34
CA LEU A 240 5.91 15.58 7.14
C LEU A 240 5.81 16.80 8.06
N SER A 241 4.73 16.91 8.83
CA SER A 241 4.47 17.97 9.81
C SER A 241 5.13 17.70 11.15
#